data_AF-A0AAD7WUD0-F1
#
_entry.id   AF-A0AAD7WUD0-F1
#
_cell.length_a   1.000
_cell.length_b   1.000
_cell.length_c   1.000
_cell.angle_alpha   90.00
_cell.angle_beta   90.00
_cell.angle_gamma   90.00
#
_symmetry.space_group_name_H-M   'P 1'
#
loop_
_entity.id
_entity.type
_entity.pdbx_description
1 polymer ?
#
loop_
_entity_poly.entity_id
_entity_poly.type
_entity_poly.pdbx_seq_one_letter_code
_entity_poly.pdbx_strand_id
1 'polypeptide(L)'
;MEVICDRTSRTLRTALNPPNWLKGKYMAVRYEDLVENPIKTLRNVYRFVNLSANHDIESFALNMTSGTSSSSKPFIVSARNATQAASAWRTVLSFQQIKQVEDYCHQSMALLGYERVRTAGDAKDLSKSLLTVPKL
;
A
#
# COMPACT_ATOMS: atom_id res chain seq x y z
N MET A 1 11.65 -15.29 -0.19
CA MET A 1 10.59 -14.41 0.34
C MET A 1 10.87 -14.00 1.78
N GLU A 2 11.27 -14.94 2.64
CA GLU A 2 11.60 -14.71 4.05
C GLU A 2 12.49 -13.48 4.30
N VAL A 3 13.62 -13.33 3.60
CA VAL A 3 14.52 -12.16 3.75
C VAL A 3 13.83 -10.81 3.47
N ILE A 4 12.93 -10.76 2.49
CA ILE A 4 12.20 -9.52 2.14
C ILE A 4 11.22 -9.20 3.26
N CYS A 5 10.41 -10.17 3.68
CA CYS A 5 9.35 -9.95 4.67
C CYS A 5 9.89 -9.78 6.09
N ASP A 6 11.01 -10.40 6.43
CA ASP A 6 11.71 -10.14 7.68
C ASP A 6 12.29 -8.74 7.72
N ARG A 7 12.95 -8.31 6.62
CA ARG A 7 13.48 -6.95 6.51
C ARG A 7 12.36 -5.92 6.63
N THR A 8 11.25 -6.12 5.92
CA THR A 8 10.06 -5.27 6.04
C THR A 8 9.56 -5.25 7.48
N SER A 9 9.36 -6.41 8.12
CA SER A 9 8.87 -6.50 9.49
C SER A 9 9.77 -5.73 10.48
N ARG A 10 11.10 -5.82 10.34
CA ARG A 10 12.06 -5.06 11.16
C ARG A 10 11.95 -3.56 10.94
N THR A 11 11.85 -3.12 9.69
CA THR A 11 11.64 -1.70 9.35
C THR A 11 10.36 -1.18 9.97
N LEU A 12 9.24 -1.92 9.84
CA LEU A 12 7.95 -1.52 10.40
C LEU A 12 7.96 -1.46 11.92
N ARG A 13 8.58 -2.44 12.59
CA ARG A 13 8.75 -2.42 14.06
C ARG A 13 9.55 -1.20 14.53
N THR A 14 10.57 -0.81 13.76
CA THR A 14 11.34 0.41 14.02
C THR A 14 10.49 1.66 13.81
N ALA A 15 9.65 1.70 12.77
CA ALA A 15 8.74 2.82 12.54
C ALA A 15 7.69 2.96 13.66
N LEU A 16 7.19 1.84 14.20
CA LEU A 16 6.25 1.82 15.33
C LEU A 16 6.87 2.31 16.65
N ASN A 17 8.13 1.94 16.88
CA ASN A 17 8.87 2.31 18.08
C ASN A 17 10.15 3.05 17.68
N PRO A 18 10.03 4.28 17.14
CA PRO A 18 11.15 4.95 16.54
C PRO A 18 12.17 5.39 17.60
N PRO A 19 13.47 5.20 17.35
CA PRO A 19 14.49 5.80 18.20
C PRO A 19 14.39 7.34 18.14
N ASN A 20 14.94 8.01 19.15
CA ASN A 20 14.83 9.47 19.30
C ASN A 20 15.24 10.26 18.03
N TRP A 21 16.24 9.79 17.30
CA TRP A 21 16.71 10.46 16.08
C TRP A 21 15.72 10.35 14.90
N LEU A 22 14.83 9.35 14.89
CA LEU A 22 13.86 9.06 13.83
C LEU A 22 12.45 9.55 14.16
N LYS A 23 12.12 9.70 15.45
CA LYS A 23 10.80 10.12 15.92
C LYS A 23 10.38 11.44 15.26
N GLY A 24 9.22 11.44 14.59
CA GLY A 24 8.71 12.60 13.84
C GLY A 24 9.44 12.90 12.52
N LYS A 25 10.40 12.05 12.10
CA LYS A 25 11.20 12.21 10.87
C LYS A 25 11.01 11.05 9.88
N TYR A 26 10.13 10.10 10.20
CA TYR A 26 9.72 9.03 9.30
C TYR A 26 8.21 8.94 9.24
N MET A 27 7.69 8.76 8.03
CA MET A 27 6.28 8.50 7.77
C MET A 27 6.16 7.27 6.87
N ALA A 28 5.42 6.26 7.33
CA ALA A 28 5.01 5.16 6.48
C ALA A 28 3.77 5.59 5.67
N VAL A 29 3.78 5.34 4.37
CA VAL A 29 2.63 5.57 3.49
C VAL A 29 2.30 4.26 2.81
N ARG A 30 1.12 3.71 3.11
CA ARG A 30 0.61 2.50 2.46
C ARG A 30 0.00 2.89 1.11
N TYR A 31 0.41 2.19 0.05
CA TYR A 31 0.00 2.51 -1.31
C TYR A 31 -1.51 2.46 -1.48
N GLU A 32 -2.16 1.48 -0.87
CA GLU A 32 -3.61 1.32 -0.95
C GLU A 32 -4.38 2.51 -0.35
N ASP A 33 -3.90 3.08 0.76
CA ASP A 33 -4.53 4.27 1.37
C ASP A 33 -4.36 5.52 0.50
N LEU A 34 -3.23 5.62 -0.23
CA LEU A 34 -3.03 6.66 -1.23
C LEU A 34 -4.00 6.48 -2.41
N VAL A 35 -4.21 5.25 -2.86
CA VAL A 35 -5.13 4.97 -3.97
C VAL A 35 -6.57 5.23 -3.59
N GLU A 36 -6.99 4.79 -2.40
CA GLU A 36 -8.38 4.94 -1.94
C GLU A 36 -8.71 6.41 -1.64
N ASN A 37 -7.77 7.16 -1.06
CA ASN A 37 -7.98 8.56 -0.70
C ASN A 37 -6.78 9.46 -1.08
N PRO A 38 -6.56 9.74 -2.39
CA PRO A 38 -5.35 10.41 -2.87
C PRO A 38 -5.11 11.78 -2.24
N ILE A 39 -6.15 12.63 -2.20
CA ILE A 39 -6.04 13.99 -1.62
C ILE A 39 -5.73 13.93 -0.13
N LYS A 40 -6.41 13.07 0.62
CA LYS A 40 -6.23 12.95 2.08
C LYS A 40 -4.81 12.50 2.39
N THR A 41 -4.32 11.47 1.71
CA THR A 41 -2.97 10.93 1.91
C THR A 41 -1.91 11.95 1.50
N LEU A 42 -2.09 12.64 0.37
CA LEU A 42 -1.20 13.72 -0.08
C LEU A 42 -1.10 14.85 0.96
N ARG A 43 -2.23 15.34 1.46
CA ARG A 43 -2.26 16.39 2.50
C ARG A 43 -1.54 15.96 3.77
N ASN A 44 -1.68 14.70 4.17
CA ASN A 44 -0.96 14.17 5.34
C ASN A 44 0.56 14.14 5.11
N VAL A 45 1.00 13.71 3.92
CA VAL A 45 2.42 13.72 3.54
C VAL A 45 2.99 15.14 3.50
N TYR A 46 2.26 16.08 2.88
CA TYR A 46 2.66 17.49 2.83
C TYR A 46 2.79 18.10 4.23
N ARG A 47 1.80 17.88 5.09
CA ARG A 47 1.83 18.34 6.49
C ARG A 47 3.02 17.75 7.25
N PHE A 48 3.34 16.48 7.02
CA PHE A 48 4.47 15.80 7.67
C PHE A 48 5.81 16.49 7.35
N VAL A 49 5.99 16.99 6.13
CA VAL A 49 7.19 17.77 5.73
C VAL A 49 7.03 19.29 5.91
N ASN A 50 6.02 19.72 6.67
CA ASN A 50 5.72 21.13 6.95
C ASN A 50 5.45 21.98 5.69
N LEU A 51 4.77 21.39 4.70
CA LEU A 51 4.30 22.04 3.49
C LEU A 51 2.76 22.05 3.44
N SER A 52 2.21 22.97 2.65
CA SER A 52 0.79 23.03 2.32
C SER A 52 0.55 22.48 0.91
N ALA A 53 -0.37 21.52 0.77
CA ALA A 53 -0.80 21.06 -0.54
C ALA A 53 -1.65 22.16 -1.21
N ASN A 54 -1.36 22.46 -2.47
CA ASN A 54 -2.18 23.36 -3.28
C ASN A 54 -3.11 22.55 -4.20
N HIS A 55 -4.02 23.26 -4.87
CA HIS A 55 -4.99 22.63 -5.77
C HIS A 55 -4.33 21.86 -6.93
N ASP A 56 -3.21 22.35 -7.45
CA ASP A 56 -2.52 21.74 -8.59
C ASP A 56 -1.94 20.38 -8.24
N ILE A 57 -1.30 20.24 -7.06
CA ILE A 57 -0.76 18.94 -6.64
C ILE A 57 -1.86 17.95 -6.27
N GLU A 58 -2.96 18.43 -5.68
CA GLU A 58 -4.13 17.59 -5.40
C GLU A 58 -4.75 17.05 -6.69
N SER A 59 -4.91 17.92 -7.68
CA SER A 59 -5.38 17.55 -9.02
C SER A 59 -4.43 16.58 -9.71
N PHE A 60 -3.11 16.80 -9.59
CA PHE A 60 -2.11 15.88 -10.11
C PHE A 60 -2.23 14.49 -9.48
N ALA A 61 -2.34 14.40 -8.15
CA ALA A 61 -2.49 13.13 -7.45
C ALA A 61 -3.73 12.38 -7.90
N LEU A 62 -4.88 13.06 -7.98
CA LEU A 62 -6.13 12.48 -8.48
C LEU A 62 -6.00 11.97 -9.92
N ASN A 63 -5.44 12.79 -10.81
CA ASN A 63 -5.29 12.42 -12.22
C ASN A 63 -4.37 11.21 -12.40
N MET A 64 -3.31 11.11 -11.59
CA MET A 64 -2.38 9.99 -11.65
C MET A 64 -2.99 8.68 -11.14
N THR A 65 -3.89 8.73 -10.14
CA THR A 65 -4.53 7.54 -9.56
C THR A 65 -5.81 7.08 -10.27
N SER A 66 -6.45 7.99 -11.02
CA SER A 66 -7.73 7.77 -11.70
C SER A 66 -7.60 7.65 -13.22
N GLY A 67 -6.38 7.49 -13.73
CA GLY A 67 -6.14 7.40 -15.17
C GLY A 67 -6.69 6.10 -15.77
N THR A 68 -6.80 6.07 -17.10
CA THR A 68 -7.30 4.90 -17.84
C THR A 68 -6.20 4.08 -18.49
N SER A 69 -4.94 4.54 -18.44
CA SER A 69 -3.84 3.83 -19.09
C SER A 69 -3.56 2.51 -18.37
N SER A 70 -3.36 1.45 -19.15
CA SER A 70 -2.75 0.21 -18.69
C SER A 70 -1.48 0.02 -19.51
N SER A 71 -0.36 -0.19 -18.81
CA SER A 71 0.94 -0.42 -19.45
C SER A 71 1.52 -1.69 -18.87
N SER A 72 1.86 -2.64 -19.75
CA SER A 72 2.54 -3.88 -19.38
C SER A 72 4.03 -3.67 -19.08
N LYS A 73 4.56 -2.47 -19.35
CA LYS A 73 5.97 -2.16 -19.12
C LYS A 73 6.17 -1.82 -17.63
N PRO A 74 7.06 -2.56 -16.93
CA PRO A 74 7.39 -2.25 -15.56
C PRO A 74 8.06 -0.86 -15.48
N PHE A 75 7.86 -0.16 -14.36
CA PHE A 75 8.49 1.14 -14.04
C PHE A 75 8.05 2.37 -14.84
N ILE A 76 7.08 2.26 -15.76
CA ILE A 76 6.50 3.46 -16.39
C ILE A 76 5.53 4.15 -15.43
N VAL A 77 5.88 5.38 -15.06
CA VAL A 77 4.99 6.29 -14.32
C VAL A 77 4.03 6.94 -15.32
N SER A 78 2.76 6.57 -15.23
CA SER A 78 1.67 7.13 -16.04
C SER A 78 0.39 7.19 -15.20
N ALA A 79 -0.59 7.97 -15.65
CA ALA A 79 -1.91 7.99 -15.05
C ALA A 79 -2.61 6.65 -15.30
N ARG A 80 -2.81 5.84 -14.26
CA ARG A 80 -3.38 4.48 -14.36
C ARG A 80 -4.54 4.33 -13.40
N ASN A 81 -5.36 3.29 -13.61
CA ASN A 81 -6.37 2.90 -12.64
C ASN A 81 -5.64 2.24 -11.46
N ALA A 82 -5.32 3.03 -10.44
CA ALA A 82 -4.48 2.57 -9.35
C ALA A 82 -5.21 1.55 -8.46
N THR A 83 -6.55 1.58 -8.41
CA THR A 83 -7.37 0.55 -7.74
C THR A 83 -7.23 -0.81 -8.40
N GLN A 84 -7.24 -0.86 -9.73
CA GLN A 84 -6.97 -2.08 -10.48
C GLN A 84 -5.54 -2.56 -10.24
N ALA A 85 -4.55 -1.65 -10.24
CA ALA A 85 -3.16 -2.00 -10.00
C ALA A 85 -2.93 -2.57 -8.59
N ALA A 86 -3.50 -1.94 -7.56
CA ALA A 86 -3.42 -2.37 -6.16
C ALA A 86 -4.02 -3.76 -5.94
N SER A 87 -5.07 -4.11 -6.69
CA SER A 87 -5.79 -5.38 -6.56
C SER A 87 -5.39 -6.45 -7.59
N ALA A 88 -4.51 -6.15 -8.55
CA ALA A 88 -4.18 -7.05 -9.66
C ALA A 88 -3.62 -8.42 -9.20
N TRP A 89 -2.87 -8.46 -8.10
CA TRP A 89 -2.32 -9.70 -7.56
C TRP A 89 -3.41 -10.73 -7.21
N ARG A 90 -4.62 -10.26 -6.86
CA ARG A 90 -5.77 -11.10 -6.47
C ARG A 90 -6.28 -11.99 -7.59
N THR A 91 -6.11 -11.55 -8.84
CA THR A 91 -6.57 -12.29 -10.03
C THR A 91 -5.42 -12.93 -10.79
N VAL A 92 -4.20 -12.37 -10.69
CA VAL A 92 -2.99 -12.87 -11.37
C VAL A 92 -2.37 -14.05 -10.64
N LEU A 93 -2.32 -14.04 -9.31
CA LEU A 93 -1.69 -15.10 -8.53
C LEU A 93 -2.65 -16.26 -8.27
N SER A 94 -2.10 -17.49 -8.25
CA SER A 94 -2.83 -18.65 -7.75
C SER A 94 -3.03 -18.56 -6.23
N PHE A 95 -4.07 -19.23 -5.73
CA PHE A 95 -4.32 -19.29 -4.28
C PHE A 95 -3.12 -19.84 -3.50
N GLN A 96 -2.41 -20.84 -4.05
CA GLN A 96 -1.22 -21.39 -3.43
C GLN A 96 -0.08 -20.36 -3.33
N GLN A 97 0.15 -19.57 -4.38
CA GLN A 97 1.14 -18.49 -4.35
C GLN A 97 0.76 -17.42 -3.30
N ILE A 98 -0.53 -17.07 -3.21
CA ILE A 98 -1.03 -16.14 -2.19
C ILE A 98 -0.75 -16.68 -0.79
N LYS A 99 -1.14 -17.93 -0.49
CA LYS A 99 -0.89 -18.54 0.82
C LYS A 99 0.60 -18.60 1.16
N GLN A 100 1.46 -18.92 0.19
CA GLN A 100 2.89 -18.91 0.40
C GLN A 100 3.41 -17.53 0.83
N VAL A 101 2.99 -16.45 0.16
CA VAL A 101 3.35 -15.09 0.56
C VAL A 101 2.81 -14.77 1.95
N GLU A 102 1.54 -15.09 2.23
CA GLU A 102 0.94 -14.85 3.54
C GLU A 102 1.68 -15.55 4.67
N ASP A 103 2.10 -16.81 4.47
CA ASP A 103 2.81 -17.58 5.48
C ASP A 103 4.17 -16.95 5.80
N TYR A 104 4.93 -16.53 4.78
CA TYR A 104 6.21 -15.86 4.98
C TYR A 104 6.07 -14.42 5.52
N CYS A 105 4.99 -13.71 5.17
CA CYS A 105 4.88 -12.27 5.38
C CYS A 105 3.84 -11.88 6.44
N HIS A 106 3.24 -12.86 7.13
CA HIS A 106 2.15 -12.66 8.09
C HIS A 106 2.45 -11.57 9.13
N GLN A 107 3.70 -11.46 9.61
CA GLN A 107 4.07 -10.44 10.58
C GLN A 107 3.98 -9.03 10.00
N SER A 108 4.60 -8.80 8.83
CA SER A 108 4.50 -7.51 8.12
C SER A 108 3.06 -7.18 7.74
N MET A 109 2.32 -8.18 7.27
CA MET A 109 0.91 -8.05 6.91
C MET A 109 0.07 -7.57 8.10
N ALA A 110 0.24 -8.18 9.26
CA ALA A 110 -0.49 -7.79 10.47
C ALA A 110 -0.15 -6.38 10.99
N LEU A 111 1.07 -5.88 10.71
CA LEU A 111 1.44 -4.50 11.05
C LEU A 111 0.85 -3.49 10.05
N LEU A 112 0.81 -3.85 8.76
CA LEU A 112 0.28 -3.01 7.69
C LEU A 112 -1.24 -3.12 7.52
N GLY A 113 -1.92 -3.96 8.30
CA GLY A 113 -3.37 -4.16 8.20
C GLY A 113 -3.79 -4.89 6.93
N TYR A 114 -3.01 -5.88 6.48
CA TYR A 114 -3.40 -6.76 5.37
C TYR A 114 -4.03 -8.05 5.90
N GLU A 115 -5.25 -8.32 5.48
CA GLU A 115 -6.00 -9.51 5.86
C GLU A 115 -5.61 -10.73 5.04
N ARG A 116 -5.61 -11.89 5.70
CA ARG A 116 -5.34 -13.17 5.04
C ARG A 116 -6.57 -13.68 4.30
N VAL A 117 -6.34 -14.16 3.09
CA VAL A 117 -7.35 -14.80 2.27
C VAL A 117 -7.68 -16.18 2.83
N ARG A 118 -8.99 -16.44 2.98
CA ARG A 118 -9.52 -17.72 3.48
C ARG A 118 -9.73 -18.74 2.38
N THR A 119 -10.25 -18.30 1.23
CA THR A 119 -10.56 -19.16 0.08
C THR A 119 -10.10 -18.54 -1.24
N ALA A 120 -9.92 -19.36 -2.27
CA ALA A 120 -9.61 -18.86 -3.61
C ALA A 120 -10.69 -17.91 -4.17
N GLY A 121 -11.95 -18.11 -3.77
CA GLY A 121 -13.07 -17.23 -4.12
C GLY A 121 -12.95 -15.86 -3.46
N ASP A 122 -12.67 -15.83 -2.15
CA ASP A 122 -12.43 -14.56 -1.43
C ASP A 122 -11.26 -13.78 -2.00
N ALA A 123 -10.22 -14.49 -2.47
CA ALA A 123 -9.09 -13.85 -3.14
C ALA A 123 -9.58 -13.03 -4.34
N LYS A 124 -10.45 -13.61 -5.19
CA LYS A 124 -10.90 -12.98 -6.44
C LYS A 124 -12.08 -12.02 -6.29
N ASP A 125 -12.75 -12.01 -5.14
CA ASP A 125 -13.87 -11.12 -4.86
C ASP A 125 -13.41 -9.69 -4.55
N LEU A 126 -13.24 -8.88 -5.60
CA LEU A 126 -12.78 -7.49 -5.50
C LEU A 126 -13.73 -6.57 -4.73
N SER A 127 -14.97 -6.99 -4.46
CA SER A 127 -15.91 -6.23 -3.63
C SER A 127 -15.56 -6.29 -2.14
N LYS A 128 -14.84 -7.35 -1.71
CA LYS A 128 -14.36 -7.51 -0.34
C LYS A 128 -13.02 -6.82 -0.16
N SER A 129 -12.95 -5.90 0.79
CA SER A 129 -11.68 -5.34 1.25
C SER A 129 -10.86 -6.40 1.98
N LEU A 130 -9.56 -6.46 1.68
CA LEU A 130 -8.55 -7.22 2.42
C LEU A 130 -7.65 -6.28 3.24
N LEU A 131 -8.15 -5.08 3.55
CA LEU A 131 -7.45 -4.04 4.28
C LEU A 131 -8.18 -3.73 5.58
N THR A 132 -7.41 -3.63 6.65
CA THR A 132 -7.81 -3.06 7.93
C THR A 132 -6.93 -1.85 8.25
N VAL A 133 -7.21 -1.20 9.38
CA VAL A 133 -6.42 -0.05 9.84
C VAL A 133 -4.99 -0.51 10.16
N PRO A 134 -3.95 0.09 9.54
CA PRO A 134 -2.56 -0.19 9.89
C PRO A 134 -2.27 0.13 11.36
N LYS A 135 -1.27 -0.55 11.93
CA LYS A 135 -0.80 -0.26 13.30
C LYS A 135 0.17 0.93 13.36
N LEU A 136 0.69 1.35 12.21
CA LEU A 136 1.69 2.40 12.01
C LEU A 136 1.10 3.81 12.16
#